data_AF-A0A6N7Q984-F1
#
_entry.id   AF-A0A6N7Q984-F1
#
_cell.length_a   1.000
_cell.length_b   1.000
_cell.length_c   1.000
_cell.angle_alpha   90.00
_cell.angle_beta   90.00
_cell.angle_gamma   90.00
#
_symmetry.space_group_name_H-M   'P 1'
#
loop_
_entity.id
_entity.type
_entity.pdbx_description
1 polymer ?
#
loop_
_entity_poly.entity_id
_entity_poly.type
_entity_poly.pdbx_seq_one_letter_code
_entity_poly.pdbx_strand_id
1 'polypeptide(L)'
;MADVEQQRAAFEAAMVAAGYAKPERPWVCSVVTGDYLWQRDQDRFVGFQLAFASQAQVPDEPDQALLISMATCLNHGFGLLPADRQHAMLRDMRKLWDEVMGRGFYSPKCRERYTSMLAAAPAPEVR
;
A
#
# COMPACT_ATOMS: atom_id res chain seq x y z
N MET A 1 -15.31 8.00 -13.27
CA MET A 1 -13.94 8.17 -12.76
C MET A 1 -13.65 9.66 -12.80
N ALA A 2 -13.35 10.29 -11.66
CA ALA A 2 -13.00 11.71 -11.67
C ALA A 2 -11.73 11.89 -12.51
N ASP A 3 -11.71 12.95 -13.32
CA ASP A 3 -10.58 13.32 -14.15
C ASP A 3 -9.32 13.50 -13.27
N VAL A 4 -8.19 12.95 -13.71
CA VAL A 4 -6.91 13.01 -12.97
C VAL A 4 -6.53 14.47 -12.68
N GLU A 5 -6.88 15.38 -13.59
CA GLU A 5 -6.68 16.82 -13.39
C GLU A 5 -7.56 17.39 -12.27
N GLN A 6 -8.79 16.89 -12.13
CA GLN A 6 -9.72 17.31 -11.09
C GLN A 6 -9.28 16.81 -9.71
N GLN A 7 -8.76 15.58 -9.63
CA GLN A 7 -8.16 15.02 -8.42
C GLN A 7 -6.89 15.77 -8.01
N ARG A 8 -6.05 16.14 -8.97
CA ARG A 8 -4.87 16.99 -8.74
C ARG A 8 -5.27 18.35 -8.17
N ALA A 9 -6.25 19.01 -8.77
CA ALA A 9 -6.72 20.32 -8.32
C ALA A 9 -7.30 20.28 -6.89
N ALA A 10 -8.03 19.23 -6.54
CA ALA A 10 -8.57 19.03 -5.19
C ALA A 10 -7.46 18.83 -4.15
N PHE A 11 -6.42 18.06 -4.49
CA PHE A 11 -5.26 17.87 -3.63
C PHE A 11 -4.47 19.18 -3.42
N GLU A 12 -4.22 19.93 -4.50
CA GLU A 12 -3.53 21.23 -4.41
C GLU A 12 -4.29 22.21 -3.51
N ALA A 13 -5.62 22.26 -3.62
CA ALA A 13 -6.47 23.08 -2.76
C ALA A 13 -6.39 22.67 -1.28
N ALA A 14 -6.38 21.36 -0.98
CA ALA A 14 -6.24 20.85 0.37
C ALA A 14 -4.88 21.21 1.00
N MET A 15 -3.80 21.14 0.20
CA MET A 15 -2.47 21.54 0.65
C MET A 15 -2.40 23.04 0.95
N VAL A 16 -2.99 23.89 0.13
CA VAL A 16 -3.06 25.34 0.41
C VAL A 16 -3.86 25.61 1.69
N ALA A 17 -4.99 24.93 1.89
CA ALA A 17 -5.79 25.05 3.11
C ALA A 17 -5.03 24.60 4.37
N ALA A 18 -4.12 23.62 4.24
CA ALA A 18 -3.24 23.15 5.31
C ALA A 18 -2.02 24.07 5.55
N GLY A 19 -1.95 25.23 4.90
CA GLY A 19 -0.90 26.24 5.09
C GLY A 19 0.33 26.09 4.20
N TYR A 20 0.29 25.20 3.21
CA TYR A 20 1.38 25.05 2.25
C TYR A 20 1.28 26.10 1.13
N ALA A 21 2.36 26.82 0.86
CA ALA A 21 2.38 27.84 -0.19
C ALA A 21 2.23 27.24 -1.60
N LYS A 22 1.36 27.84 -2.42
CA LYS A 22 1.23 27.54 -3.85
C LYS A 22 2.49 28.03 -4.58
N PRO A 23 3.16 27.21 -5.41
CA PRO A 23 4.35 27.66 -6.10
C PRO A 23 4.01 28.73 -7.14
N GLU A 24 4.77 29.82 -7.17
CA GLU A 24 4.58 30.93 -8.12
C GLU A 24 5.16 30.65 -9.52
N ARG A 25 5.75 29.47 -9.78
CA ARG A 25 6.42 29.19 -11.07
C ARG A 25 5.95 27.88 -11.71
N PRO A 26 5.76 27.88 -13.05
CA PRO A 26 5.63 26.63 -13.79
C PRO A 26 6.94 25.86 -13.66
N TRP A 27 6.83 24.53 -13.63
CA TRP A 27 7.93 23.57 -13.49
C TRP A 27 9.09 23.87 -14.45
N VAL A 28 10.09 24.60 -13.97
CA VAL A 28 11.40 24.71 -14.63
C VAL A 28 12.40 24.09 -13.66
N CYS A 29 12.95 22.95 -14.05
CA CYS A 29 14.14 22.37 -13.44
C CYS A 29 15.26 23.43 -13.47
N SER A 30 15.47 24.14 -12.36
CA SER A 30 16.58 25.08 -12.21
C SER A 30 17.71 24.38 -11.45
N VAL A 31 18.81 24.10 -12.17
CA VAL A 31 20.02 23.42 -11.67
C VAL A 31 21.02 24.41 -11.04
N VAL A 32 20.62 25.66 -10.72
CA VAL A 32 21.60 26.76 -10.57
C VAL A 32 21.74 27.33 -9.15
N THR A 33 20.95 26.91 -8.18
CA THR A 33 21.18 27.30 -6.77
C THR A 33 21.01 26.09 -5.88
N GLY A 34 22.06 25.76 -5.13
CA GLY A 34 22.21 24.57 -4.28
C GLY A 34 21.28 24.50 -3.07
N ASP A 35 20.08 25.07 -3.15
CA ASP A 35 19.00 24.83 -2.21
C ASP A 35 18.15 23.69 -2.78
N TYR A 36 18.40 22.48 -2.30
CA TYR A 36 17.71 21.27 -2.73
C TYR A 36 16.18 21.39 -2.53
N LEU A 37 15.46 21.70 -3.62
CA LEU A 37 14.00 21.77 -3.73
C LEU A 37 13.28 20.41 -3.54
N TRP A 38 14.00 19.30 -3.32
CA TRP A 38 13.45 17.95 -3.35
C TRP A 38 12.79 17.47 -2.05
N GLN A 39 13.14 18.01 -0.87
CA GLN A 39 12.50 17.57 0.38
C GLN A 39 11.00 17.93 0.40
N ARG A 40 10.65 19.13 -0.08
CA ARG A 40 9.24 19.57 -0.17
C ARG A 40 8.45 18.80 -1.23
N ASP A 41 9.09 18.36 -2.32
CA ASP A 41 8.41 17.60 -3.36
C ASP A 41 8.34 16.10 -3.03
N GLN A 42 9.28 15.56 -2.25
CA GLN A 42 9.16 14.21 -1.66
C GLN A 42 8.02 14.17 -0.64
N ASP A 43 7.91 15.16 0.24
CA ASP A 43 6.80 15.24 1.19
C ASP A 43 5.46 15.40 0.48
N ARG A 44 5.41 16.14 -0.63
CA ARG A 44 4.23 16.24 -1.50
C ARG A 44 3.93 14.94 -2.23
N PHE A 45 4.94 14.22 -2.71
CA PHE A 45 4.76 12.93 -3.39
C PHE A 45 4.30 11.85 -2.40
N VAL A 46 4.91 11.77 -1.22
CA VAL A 46 4.51 10.88 -0.13
C VAL A 46 3.13 11.28 0.39
N GLY A 47 2.88 12.56 0.60
CA GLY A 47 1.56 13.07 1.01
C GLY A 47 0.47 12.81 -0.03
N PHE A 48 0.79 12.96 -1.32
CA PHE A 48 -0.11 12.61 -2.42
C PHE A 48 -0.34 11.10 -2.47
N GLN A 49 0.70 10.27 -2.35
CA GLN A 49 0.54 8.82 -2.32
C GLN A 49 -0.25 8.35 -1.10
N LEU A 50 -0.05 8.96 0.08
CA LEU A 50 -0.80 8.66 1.29
C LEU A 50 -2.24 9.15 1.20
N ALA A 51 -2.48 10.33 0.63
CA ALA A 51 -3.82 10.85 0.38
C ALA A 51 -4.55 10.04 -0.70
N PHE A 52 -3.85 9.61 -1.74
CA PHE A 52 -4.39 8.74 -2.78
C PHE A 52 -4.63 7.34 -2.24
N ALA A 53 -3.75 6.81 -1.39
CA ALA A 53 -3.95 5.53 -0.71
C ALA A 53 -5.08 5.58 0.34
N SER A 54 -5.28 6.74 1.00
CA SER A 54 -6.38 6.92 1.95
C SER A 54 -7.73 7.21 1.26
N GLN A 55 -7.71 7.74 0.04
CA GLN A 55 -8.90 7.95 -0.80
C GLN A 55 -9.18 6.78 -1.76
N ALA A 56 -8.20 5.92 -2.02
CA ALA A 56 -8.42 4.67 -2.72
C ALA A 56 -9.39 3.87 -1.87
N GLN A 57 -10.65 3.86 -2.27
CA GLN A 57 -11.62 2.91 -1.77
C GLN A 57 -11.02 1.53 -2.04
N VAL A 58 -10.50 0.93 -0.99
CA VAL A 58 -10.05 -0.45 -1.04
C VAL A 58 -11.29 -1.24 -1.46
N PRO A 59 -11.26 -1.92 -2.62
CA PRO A 59 -12.46 -2.53 -3.14
C PRO A 59 -12.95 -3.60 -2.15
N ASP A 60 -14.25 -3.77 -1.99
CA ASP A 60 -14.76 -4.78 -1.05
C ASP A 60 -14.28 -6.19 -1.43
N GLU A 61 -14.10 -6.43 -2.73
CA GLU A 61 -13.63 -7.67 -3.32
C GLU A 61 -12.26 -7.48 -3.98
N PRO A 62 -11.26 -8.36 -3.73
CA PRO A 62 -9.97 -8.27 -4.38
C PRO A 62 -10.09 -8.70 -5.84
N ASP A 63 -9.52 -7.90 -6.73
CA ASP A 63 -9.35 -8.29 -8.13
C ASP A 63 -8.41 -9.51 -8.26
N GLN A 64 -8.64 -10.35 -9.26
CA GLN A 64 -7.84 -11.54 -9.49
C GLN A 64 -6.38 -11.19 -9.84
N ALA A 65 -6.14 -10.08 -10.53
CA ALA A 65 -4.78 -9.61 -10.80
C ALA A 65 -4.02 -9.23 -9.53
N LEU A 66 -4.72 -8.66 -8.54
CA LEU A 66 -4.14 -8.36 -7.23
C LEU A 66 -3.74 -9.65 -6.50
N LEU A 67 -4.62 -10.66 -6.48
CA LEU A 67 -4.30 -11.95 -5.86
C LEU A 67 -3.12 -12.65 -6.54
N ILE A 68 -3.00 -12.56 -7.86
CA ILE A 68 -1.85 -13.06 -8.62
C ILE A 68 -0.57 -12.29 -8.27
N SER A 69 -0.65 -10.96 -8.15
CA SER A 69 0.47 -10.12 -7.74
C SER A 69 0.96 -10.49 -6.33
N MET A 70 0.05 -10.64 -5.37
CA MET A 70 0.37 -11.11 -4.01
C MET A 70 0.99 -12.51 -4.03
N ALA A 71 0.43 -13.45 -4.80
CA ALA A 71 0.97 -14.80 -4.92
C ALA A 71 2.37 -14.80 -5.54
N THR A 72 2.62 -13.95 -6.53
CA THR A 72 3.93 -13.77 -7.19
C THR A 72 4.95 -13.12 -6.26
N CYS A 73 4.50 -12.21 -5.39
CA CYS A 73 5.32 -11.62 -4.34
C CYS A 73 5.79 -12.69 -3.33
N LEU A 74 4.91 -13.61 -2.95
CA LEU A 74 5.26 -14.74 -2.07
C LEU A 74 6.13 -15.79 -2.78
N ASN A 75 5.84 -16.07 -4.05
CA ASN A 75 6.57 -17.03 -4.86
C ASN A 75 6.73 -16.51 -6.29
N HIS A 76 7.92 -16.02 -6.62
CA HIS A 76 8.23 -15.52 -7.97
C HIS A 76 8.04 -16.56 -9.08
N GLY A 77 8.07 -17.85 -8.75
CA GLY A 77 7.78 -18.96 -9.67
C GLY A 77 6.30 -19.29 -9.83
N PHE A 78 5.37 -18.49 -9.31
CA PHE A 78 3.92 -18.76 -9.31
C PHE A 78 3.39 -19.21 -10.66
N GLY A 79 3.77 -18.54 -11.75
CA GLY A 79 3.31 -18.87 -13.11
C GLY A 79 3.77 -20.23 -13.64
N LEU A 80 4.77 -20.84 -13.01
CA LEU A 80 5.31 -22.16 -13.38
C LEU A 80 4.72 -23.29 -12.55
N LEU A 81 3.93 -22.98 -11.52
CA LEU A 81 3.32 -23.99 -10.67
C LEU A 81 2.22 -24.75 -11.41
N PRO A 82 1.97 -26.02 -11.03
CA PRO A 82 0.76 -26.73 -11.44
C PRO A 82 -0.52 -25.97 -11.05
N ALA A 83 -1.58 -26.10 -11.85
CA ALA A 83 -2.81 -25.30 -11.71
C ALA A 83 -3.50 -25.48 -10.34
N ASP A 84 -3.47 -26.69 -9.77
CA ASP A 84 -3.99 -26.98 -8.43
C ASP A 84 -3.26 -26.16 -7.36
N ARG A 85 -1.93 -26.04 -7.47
CA ARG A 85 -1.09 -25.25 -6.58
C ARG A 85 -1.30 -23.75 -6.78
N GLN A 86 -1.45 -23.30 -8.02
CA GLN A 86 -1.81 -21.91 -8.30
C GLN A 86 -3.15 -21.55 -7.63
N HIS A 87 -4.17 -22.38 -7.80
CA HIS A 87 -5.49 -22.17 -7.20
C HIS A 87 -5.48 -22.25 -5.67
N ALA A 88 -4.64 -23.09 -5.07
CA ALA A 88 -4.46 -23.13 -3.63
C ALA A 88 -3.84 -21.82 -3.12
N MET A 89 -2.77 -21.34 -3.78
CA MET A 89 -2.12 -20.08 -3.42
C MET A 89 -3.05 -18.88 -3.58
N LEU A 90 -3.84 -18.81 -4.64
CA LEU A 90 -4.82 -17.72 -4.82
C LEU A 90 -5.90 -17.73 -3.72
N ARG A 91 -6.34 -18.92 -3.28
CA ARG A 91 -7.25 -19.03 -2.13
C ARG A 91 -6.61 -18.56 -0.83
N ASP A 92 -5.32 -18.78 -0.64
CA ASP A 92 -4.60 -18.29 0.53
C ASP A 92 -4.39 -16.78 0.47
N MET A 93 -4.09 -16.20 -0.70
CA MET A 93 -4.01 -14.75 -0.87
C MET A 93 -5.36 -14.08 -0.60
N ARG A 94 -6.46 -14.73 -0.96
CA ARG A 94 -7.81 -14.27 -0.62
C ARG A 94 -8.05 -14.24 0.89
N LYS A 95 -7.61 -15.26 1.63
CA LYS A 95 -7.72 -15.23 3.10
C LYS A 95 -6.92 -14.07 3.70
N LEU A 96 -5.70 -13.83 3.20
CA LEU A 96 -4.87 -12.70 3.64
C LEU A 96 -5.55 -11.36 3.37
N TRP A 97 -6.19 -11.21 2.21
CA TRP A 97 -7.00 -10.04 1.91
C TRP A 97 -8.13 -9.86 2.94
N ASP A 98 -8.86 -10.92 3.25
CA ASP A 98 -9.95 -10.86 4.22
C ASP A 98 -9.45 -10.51 5.64
N GLU A 99 -8.26 -10.95 6.04
CA GLU A 99 -7.62 -10.48 7.29
C GLU A 99 -7.35 -8.97 7.28
N VAL A 100 -6.78 -8.45 6.19
CA VAL A 100 -6.48 -7.01 6.04
C VAL A 100 -7.75 -6.17 6.04
N MET A 101 -8.82 -6.68 5.43
CA MET A 101 -10.14 -6.05 5.42
C MET A 101 -10.92 -6.22 6.75
N GLY A 102 -10.33 -6.90 7.75
CA GLY A 102 -10.96 -7.11 9.05
C GLY A 102 -12.11 -8.12 9.05
N ARG A 103 -12.24 -8.92 7.99
CA ARG A 103 -13.23 -10.01 7.83
C ARG A 103 -12.65 -11.38 8.19
N GLY A 104 -11.33 -11.44 8.41
CA GLY A 104 -10.61 -12.65 8.78
C GLY A 104 -10.72 -13.02 10.25
N PHE A 105 -9.84 -13.92 10.69
CA PHE A 105 -9.80 -14.45 12.04
C PHE A 105 -9.16 -13.50 13.05
N TYR A 106 -8.32 -12.56 12.60
CA TYR A 106 -7.70 -11.58 13.47
C TYR A 106 -8.70 -10.49 13.87
N SER A 107 -8.77 -10.22 15.16
CA SER A 107 -9.40 -9.02 15.71
C SER A 107 -8.54 -8.47 16.85
N PRO A 108 -8.61 -7.17 17.17
CA PRO A 108 -7.84 -6.59 18.27
C PRO A 108 -8.06 -7.31 19.61
N LYS A 109 -9.25 -7.87 19.83
CA LYS A 109 -9.61 -8.64 21.04
C LYS A 109 -8.83 -9.95 21.16
N CYS A 110 -8.39 -10.52 20.06
CA CYS A 110 -7.64 -11.78 20.02
C CYS A 110 -6.12 -11.56 19.99
N ARG A 111 -5.63 -10.32 20.05
CA ARG A 111 -4.21 -9.98 19.92
C ARG A 111 -3.34 -10.78 20.88
N GLU A 112 -3.66 -10.73 22.17
CA GLU A 112 -2.89 -11.40 23.23
C GLU A 112 -2.78 -12.92 22.99
N ARG A 113 -3.87 -13.54 22.53
CA ARG A 113 -3.94 -14.97 22.20
C ARG A 113 -2.98 -15.34 21.07
N TYR A 114 -2.89 -14.53 20.01
CA TYR A 114 -1.98 -14.83 18.90
C TYR A 114 -0.52 -14.51 19.26
N THR A 115 -0.27 -13.43 20.01
CA THR A 115 1.10 -13.08 20.43
C THR A 115 1.70 -14.10 21.40
N SER A 116 0.89 -14.76 22.24
CA SER A 116 1.40 -15.78 23.16
C SER A 116 1.82 -17.08 22.47
N MET A 117 1.28 -17.38 21.28
CA MET A 117 1.70 -18.55 20.49
C MET A 117 3.16 -18.45 20.05
N LEU A 118 3.65 -17.23 19.79
CA LEU A 118 5.05 -16.99 19.42
C LEU A 118 6.00 -17.24 20.61
N ALA A 119 5.58 -16.85 21.82
CA ALA A 119 6.36 -17.06 23.04
C ALA A 119 6.45 -18.54 23.46
N ALA A 120 5.52 -19.38 22.98
CA ALA A 120 5.50 -20.81 23.25
C ALA A 120 6.36 -21.64 22.28
N ALA A 121 6.88 -21.04 21.21
CA ALA A 121 7.77 -21.72 20.27
C ALA A 121 9.22 -21.72 20.81
N PRO A 122 9.89 -22.89 20.93
CA PRO A 122 11.32 -22.90 21.23
C PRO A 122 12.07 -22.14 20.12
N ALA A 123 13.10 -21.37 20.52
CA ALA A 123 13.92 -20.61 19.58
C ALA A 123 14.41 -21.54 18.45
N PRO A 124 14.34 -21.11 17.18
CA PRO A 124 14.84 -21.94 16.08
C PRO A 124 16.33 -22.15 16.29
N GLU A 125 16.75 -23.42 16.48
CA GLU A 125 18.14 -23.80 16.38
C GLU A 125 18.62 -23.47 14.96
N VAL A 126 19.44 -22.43 14.85
CA VAL A 126 20.18 -22.12 13.63
C VAL A 126 21.15 -23.28 13.41
N ARG A 127 20.85 -24.13 12.44
CA ARG A 127 21.77 -25.17 11.91
C ARG A 127 22.34 -24.72 10.58
#